data_AF-A0AB94IHZ5-F1
#
_entry.id   AF-A0AB94IHZ5-F1
#
_cell.length_a   1.000
_cell.length_b   1.000
_cell.length_c   1.000
_cell.angle_alpha   90.00
_cell.angle_beta   90.00
_cell.angle_gamma   90.00
#
_symmetry.space_group_name_H-M   'P 1'
#
loop_
_entity.id
_entity.type
_entity.pdbx_description
1 polymer ?
#
loop_
_entity_poly.entity_id
_entity_poly.type
_entity_poly.pdbx_seq_one_letter_code
_entity_poly.pdbx_strand_id
1 'polypeptide(L)'
;MILLQFDNEGFILGKKKKTKSKKKQFWGLPKEIRIENAKAWIETYDGENIVKTYAKMYGLNLKNAMKELGLIGVHINSEEREQIKRLIKERNLQKERKKEKRKRKALEIDAFNDFDDTFAFIAGYTEGGAPFGITYEEMDEINKNEN
;
A
#
# COMPACT_ATOMS: atom_id res chain seq x y z
N MET A 1 -6.07 -36.06 27.08
CA MET A 1 -4.98 -36.46 26.18
C MET A 1 -5.61 -37.21 25.02
N ILE A 2 -5.90 -36.52 23.92
CA ILE A 2 -6.31 -37.13 22.65
C ILE A 2 -5.23 -36.75 21.65
N LEU A 3 -4.40 -37.74 21.31
CA LEU A 3 -3.40 -37.69 20.26
C LEU A 3 -4.13 -37.54 18.92
N LEU A 4 -3.90 -36.44 18.20
CA LEU A 4 -4.21 -36.38 16.77
C LEU A 4 -2.98 -36.87 16.01
N GLN A 5 -3.03 -38.15 15.63
CA GLN A 5 -2.17 -38.76 14.63
C GLN A 5 -2.40 -38.07 13.27
N PHE A 6 -1.33 -37.71 12.57
CA PHE A 6 -1.39 -37.33 11.17
C PHE A 6 -1.13 -38.58 10.33
N ASP A 7 -2.17 -39.08 9.68
CA ASP A 7 -2.11 -40.27 8.83
C ASP A 7 -1.30 -40.02 7.54
N ASN A 8 -0.51 -41.03 7.19
CA ASN A 8 0.33 -41.13 6.01
C ASN A 8 -0.22 -42.23 5.11
N GLU A 9 -1.02 -41.90 4.09
CA GLU A 9 -1.32 -42.81 2.97
C GLU A 9 -1.43 -42.05 1.64
N GLY A 10 -0.91 -42.65 0.58
CA GLY A 10 -0.63 -42.00 -0.70
C GLY A 10 -1.74 -42.05 -1.77
N PHE A 11 -1.53 -41.22 -2.79
CA PHE A 11 -1.90 -41.35 -4.21
C PHE A 11 -3.37 -41.20 -4.66
N ILE A 12 -3.69 -40.14 -5.41
CA ILE A 12 -4.47 -40.16 -6.68
C ILE A 12 -4.04 -38.97 -7.58
N LEU A 13 -3.65 -39.24 -8.84
CA LEU A 13 -3.44 -38.23 -9.88
C LEU A 13 -4.76 -37.53 -10.25
N GLY A 14 -4.95 -36.30 -9.76
CA GLY A 14 -6.00 -35.38 -10.19
C GLY A 14 -5.41 -34.07 -10.68
N LYS A 15 -5.93 -33.53 -11.80
CA LYS A 15 -5.50 -32.25 -12.39
C LYS A 15 -5.36 -31.17 -11.31
N LYS A 16 -4.16 -30.58 -11.17
CA LYS A 16 -3.84 -29.57 -10.14
C LYS A 16 -4.77 -28.35 -10.29
N LYS A 17 -5.85 -28.31 -9.49
CA LYS A 17 -6.58 -27.07 -9.22
C LYS A 17 -5.59 -26.08 -8.60
N LYS A 18 -5.49 -24.86 -9.14
CA LYS A 18 -4.67 -23.80 -8.54
C LYS A 18 -5.14 -23.60 -7.10
N THR A 19 -4.35 -24.04 -6.12
CA THR A 19 -4.68 -23.89 -4.70
C THR A 19 -4.75 -22.39 -4.39
N LYS A 20 -5.81 -21.94 -3.69
CA LYS A 20 -5.83 -20.59 -3.12
C LYS A 20 -4.55 -20.45 -2.31
N SER A 21 -3.73 -19.45 -2.65
CA SER A 21 -2.40 -19.28 -2.09
C SER A 21 -2.51 -19.24 -0.55
N LYS A 22 -1.80 -20.12 0.16
CA LYS A 22 -1.74 -20.17 1.64
C LYS A 22 -1.30 -18.84 2.32
N LYS A 23 -0.93 -17.82 1.53
CA LYS A 23 -0.27 -16.57 1.94
C LYS A 23 -1.07 -15.65 2.88
N LYS A 24 -2.30 -15.98 3.29
CA LYS A 24 -3.14 -15.14 4.16
C LYS A 24 -3.87 -15.89 5.27
N GLN A 25 -3.50 -17.13 5.57
CA GLN A 25 -4.23 -17.95 6.56
C GLN A 25 -4.31 -17.31 7.95
N PHE A 26 -3.29 -16.56 8.35
CA PHE A 26 -3.21 -15.94 9.69
C PHE A 26 -3.48 -14.43 9.70
N TRP A 27 -3.96 -13.87 8.59
CA TRP A 27 -4.26 -12.44 8.50
C TRP A 27 -5.57 -12.11 9.23
N GLY A 28 -5.57 -11.02 9.98
CA GLY A 28 -6.77 -10.55 10.70
C GLY A 28 -7.05 -11.25 12.03
N LEU A 29 -6.18 -12.17 12.48
CA LEU A 29 -6.29 -12.77 13.81
C LEU A 29 -6.12 -11.72 14.92
N PRO A 30 -6.79 -11.85 16.08
CA PRO A 30 -6.54 -11.01 17.27
C PRO A 30 -5.08 -11.11 17.74
N LYS A 31 -4.58 -10.05 18.38
CA LYS A 31 -3.16 -9.93 18.77
C LYS A 31 -2.73 -11.03 19.74
N GLU A 32 -3.60 -11.38 20.67
CA GLU A 32 -3.38 -12.37 21.73
C GLU A 32 -3.15 -13.74 21.09
N ILE A 33 -4.04 -14.11 20.15
CA ILE A 33 -3.95 -15.36 19.37
C ILE A 33 -2.68 -15.39 18.53
N ARG A 34 -2.29 -14.27 17.91
CA ARG A 34 -1.02 -14.19 17.16
C ARG A 34 0.17 -14.47 18.07
N ILE A 35 0.23 -13.81 19.23
CA ILE A 35 1.32 -13.96 20.21
C ILE A 35 1.41 -15.39 20.72
N GLU A 36 0.27 -16.02 21.01
CA GLU A 36 0.23 -17.42 21.46
C GLU A 36 0.76 -18.38 20.39
N ASN A 37 0.24 -18.29 19.16
CA ASN A 37 0.71 -19.09 18.02
C ASN A 37 2.19 -18.84 17.70
N ALA A 38 2.64 -17.60 17.90
CA ALA A 38 4.02 -17.21 17.66
C ALA A 38 5.00 -17.95 18.56
N LYS A 39 4.65 -18.20 19.83
CA LYS A 39 5.55 -18.85 20.80
C LYS A 39 6.01 -20.21 20.29
N ALA A 40 5.07 -21.08 19.92
CA ALA A 40 5.38 -22.39 19.35
C ALA A 40 6.15 -22.29 18.03
N TRP A 41 5.78 -21.32 17.18
CA TRP A 41 6.47 -21.11 15.90
C TRP A 41 7.93 -20.68 16.09
N ILE A 42 8.20 -19.77 17.03
CA ILE A 42 9.54 -19.23 17.32
C ILE A 42 10.51 -20.33 17.78
N GLU A 43 10.05 -21.28 18.58
CA GLU A 43 10.88 -22.41 19.03
C GLU A 43 11.40 -23.26 17.86
N THR A 44 10.59 -23.37 16.80
CA THR A 44 10.93 -24.13 15.59
C THR A 44 11.55 -23.30 14.47
N TYR A 45 11.73 -22.00 14.68
CA TYR A 45 12.15 -21.07 13.63
C TYR A 45 13.68 -21.03 13.51
N ASP A 46 14.21 -21.49 12.37
CA ASP A 46 15.64 -21.54 12.04
C ASP A 46 16.08 -20.49 11.00
N GLY A 47 15.13 -19.69 10.50
CA GLY A 47 15.37 -18.74 9.41
C GLY A 47 15.98 -17.42 9.84
N GLU A 48 16.47 -16.66 8.86
CA GLU A 48 16.94 -15.29 9.09
C GLU A 48 15.77 -14.29 9.13
N ASN A 49 15.97 -13.12 9.74
CA ASN A 49 15.03 -12.00 9.73
C ASN A 49 13.63 -12.34 10.32
N ILE A 50 13.60 -12.82 11.57
CA ILE A 50 12.36 -13.22 12.26
C ILE A 50 11.26 -12.16 12.22
N VAL A 51 11.63 -10.87 12.22
CA VAL A 51 10.65 -9.77 12.17
C VAL A 51 9.94 -9.71 10.82
N LYS A 52 10.65 -9.93 9.71
CA LYS A 52 10.07 -9.88 8.37
C LYS A 52 9.17 -11.08 8.12
N THR A 53 9.59 -12.27 8.56
CA THR A 53 8.82 -13.51 8.41
C THR A 53 7.55 -13.46 9.26
N TYR A 54 7.66 -13.03 10.52
CA TYR A 54 6.51 -12.80 11.39
C TYR A 54 5.52 -11.79 10.80
N ALA A 55 6.02 -10.65 10.31
CA ALA A 55 5.19 -9.63 9.67
C ALA A 55 4.43 -10.18 8.46
N LYS A 56 5.09 -10.99 7.63
CA LYS A 56 4.49 -11.60 6.44
C LYS A 56 3.43 -12.65 6.80
N MET A 57 3.70 -13.49 7.79
CA MET A 57 2.82 -14.57 8.22
C MET A 57 1.48 -14.03 8.71
N TYR A 58 1.51 -12.98 9.55
CA TYR A 58 0.32 -12.39 10.18
C TYR A 58 -0.23 -11.14 9.50
N GLY A 59 0.41 -10.67 8.42
CA GLY A 59 -0.03 -9.47 7.69
C GLY A 59 0.20 -8.17 8.46
N LEU A 60 1.25 -8.11 9.27
CA LEU A 60 1.60 -6.95 10.08
C LEU A 60 2.61 -6.03 9.38
N ASN A 61 2.65 -4.78 9.83
CA ASN A 61 3.76 -3.89 9.52
C ASN A 61 4.98 -4.24 10.39
N LEU A 62 6.20 -4.02 9.86
CA LEU A 62 7.46 -4.33 10.56
C LEU A 62 7.55 -3.73 11.97
N LYS A 63 7.01 -2.52 12.17
CA LYS A 63 6.95 -1.87 13.50
C LYS A 63 6.12 -2.69 14.51
N ASN A 64 4.97 -3.21 14.09
CA ASN A 64 4.08 -3.98 14.96
C ASN A 64 4.63 -5.39 15.20
N ALA A 65 5.18 -6.01 14.16
CA ALA A 65 5.88 -7.29 14.27
C ALA A 65 7.03 -7.22 15.29
N MET A 66 7.89 -6.21 15.18
CA MET A 66 9.00 -6.00 16.13
C MET A 66 8.52 -5.82 17.57
N LYS A 67 7.41 -5.09 17.78
CA LYS A 67 6.81 -4.91 19.10
C LYS A 67 6.28 -6.22 19.68
N GLU A 68 5.52 -6.98 18.90
CA GLU A 68 4.95 -8.26 19.33
C GLU A 68 6.03 -9.29 19.65
N LEU A 69 7.06 -9.39 18.81
CA LEU A 69 8.22 -10.25 19.07
C LEU A 69 8.98 -9.83 20.34
N GLY A 70 9.09 -8.52 20.59
CA GLY A 70 9.64 -8.01 21.85
C GLY A 70 8.80 -8.39 23.09
N LEU A 71 7.47 -8.45 22.96
CA LEU A 71 6.58 -8.92 24.04
C LEU A 71 6.70 -10.43 24.30
N ILE A 72 7.02 -11.20 23.26
CA ILE A 72 7.27 -12.65 23.39
C ILE A 72 8.64 -12.92 24.05
N GLY A 73 9.55 -11.93 24.05
CA GLY A 73 10.90 -12.06 24.59
C GLY A 73 11.95 -12.43 23.55
N VAL A 74 11.64 -12.30 22.25
CA VAL A 74 12.61 -12.55 21.19
C VAL A 74 13.70 -11.48 21.22
N HIS A 75 14.95 -11.92 21.31
CA HIS A 75 16.10 -11.04 21.20
C HIS A 75 16.30 -10.62 19.74
N ILE A 76 16.05 -9.34 19.46
CA ILE A 76 16.29 -8.73 18.14
C ILE A 76 17.52 -7.85 18.28
N ASN A 77 18.58 -8.15 17.52
CA ASN A 77 19.83 -7.41 17.50
C ASN A 77 19.59 -5.90 17.27
N SER A 78 20.37 -5.04 17.93
CA SER A 78 20.31 -3.58 17.77
C SER A 78 20.46 -3.15 16.30
N GLU A 79 21.37 -3.78 15.55
CA GLU A 79 21.56 -3.47 14.14
C GLU A 79 20.31 -3.78 13.30
N GLU A 80 19.71 -4.96 13.48
CA GLU A 80 18.47 -5.33 12.79
C GLU A 80 17.34 -4.34 13.13
N ARG A 81 17.23 -3.92 14.41
CA ARG A 81 16.26 -2.90 14.82
C ARG A 81 16.48 -1.59 14.09
N GLU A 82 17.73 -1.14 13.94
CA GLU A 82 18.06 0.07 13.20
C GLU A 82 17.73 -0.06 11.71
N GLN A 83 18.10 -1.18 11.08
CA GLN A 83 17.76 -1.45 9.70
C GLN A 83 16.24 -1.39 9.48
N ILE A 84 15.46 -2.03 10.37
CA ILE A 84 13.99 -1.97 10.32
C ILE A 84 13.46 -0.54 10.50
N LYS A 85 14.03 0.24 11.42
CA LYS A 85 13.67 1.66 11.59
C LYS A 85 13.95 2.48 10.33
N ARG A 86 15.11 2.26 9.68
CA ARG A 86 15.47 2.91 8.40
C ARG A 86 14.45 2.55 7.31
N LEU A 87 14.10 1.27 7.17
CA LEU A 87 13.09 0.82 6.20
C LEU A 87 11.72 1.44 6.44
N ILE A 88 11.29 1.56 7.70
CA ILE A 88 10.03 2.23 8.07
C ILE A 88 10.08 3.71 7.68
N LYS A 89 11.18 4.41 8.00
CA LYS A 89 11.37 5.83 7.68
C LYS A 89 11.34 6.06 6.18
N GLU A 90 12.07 5.25 5.41
CA GLU A 90 12.09 5.33 3.95
C GLU A 90 10.70 5.12 3.37
N ARG A 91 9.99 4.08 3.82
CA ARG A 91 8.61 3.82 3.36
C ARG A 91 7.67 4.99 3.65
N ASN A 92 7.81 5.65 4.80
CA ASN A 92 7.01 6.81 5.15
C ASN A 92 7.35 8.02 4.26
N LEU A 93 8.64 8.29 4.04
CA LEU A 93 9.08 9.35 3.13
C LEU A 93 8.53 9.14 1.71
N GLN A 94 8.57 7.92 1.20
CA GLN A 94 8.02 7.59 -0.11
C GLN A 94 6.49 7.78 -0.18
N LYS A 95 5.77 7.53 0.93
CA LYS A 95 4.34 7.80 0.99
C LYS A 95 4.04 9.30 0.96
N GLU A 96 4.79 10.11 1.71
CA GLU A 96 4.62 11.57 1.72
C GLU A 96 4.93 12.16 0.35
N ARG A 97 6.03 11.78 -0.28
CA ARG A 97 6.36 12.20 -1.66
C ARG A 97 5.24 11.88 -2.66
N LYS A 98 4.63 10.69 -2.54
CA LYS A 98 3.48 10.31 -3.38
C LYS A 98 2.25 11.14 -3.08
N LYS A 99 2.00 11.47 -1.82
CA LYS A 99 0.89 12.33 -1.38
C LYS A 99 1.06 13.75 -1.91
N GLU A 100 2.25 14.32 -1.80
CA GLU A 100 2.58 15.64 -2.35
C GLU A 100 2.43 15.67 -3.87
N LYS A 101 2.94 14.65 -4.58
CA LYS A 101 2.76 14.55 -6.03
C LYS A 101 1.28 14.51 -6.43
N ARG A 102 0.45 13.79 -5.67
CA ARG A 102 -1.01 13.75 -5.91
C ARG A 102 -1.67 15.10 -5.63
N LYS A 103 -1.28 15.78 -4.55
CA LYS A 103 -1.78 17.13 -4.24
C LYS A 103 -1.43 18.13 -5.33
N ARG A 104 -0.17 18.14 -5.80
CA ARG A 104 0.25 19.02 -6.89
C ARG A 104 -0.54 18.78 -8.17
N LYS A 105 -0.76 17.51 -8.54
CA LYS A 105 -1.61 17.16 -9.69
C LYS A 105 -3.05 17.59 -9.50
N ALA A 106 -3.60 17.48 -8.29
CA ALA A 106 -4.96 17.93 -8.01
C ALA A 106 -5.07 19.45 -8.17
N LEU A 107 -4.09 20.22 -7.67
CA LEU A 107 -4.04 21.69 -7.85
C LEU A 107 -3.87 22.08 -9.32
N GLU A 108 -3.09 21.33 -10.10
CA GLU A 108 -2.93 21.56 -11.55
C GLU A 108 -4.23 21.33 -12.32
N ILE A 109 -5.00 20.30 -11.95
CA ILE A 109 -6.33 20.03 -12.53
C ILE A 109 -7.33 21.13 -12.13
N ASP A 110 -7.32 21.53 -10.85
CA ASP A 110 -8.19 22.59 -10.33
C ASP A 110 -7.95 23.93 -11.05
N ALA A 111 -6.68 24.31 -11.20
CA ALA A 111 -6.31 25.50 -11.97
C ALA A 111 -6.74 25.42 -13.44
N PHE A 112 -6.81 24.22 -14.03
CA PHE A 112 -7.28 24.04 -15.41
C PHE A 112 -8.79 24.23 -15.52
N ASN A 113 -9.56 23.80 -14.52
CA ASN A 113 -11.02 23.96 -14.50
C ASN A 113 -11.43 25.43 -14.37
N ASP A 114 -10.70 26.25 -13.61
CA ASP A 114 -10.99 27.69 -13.49
C ASP A 114 -10.98 28.42 -14.84
N PHE A 115 -10.21 27.93 -15.84
CA PHE A 115 -10.18 28.52 -17.18
C PHE A 115 -11.35 28.10 -18.08
N ASP A 116 -12.00 26.96 -17.80
CA ASP A 116 -13.14 26.44 -18.56
C ASP A 116 -14.41 27.30 -18.37
N ASP A 117 -14.49 28.02 -17.25
CA ASP A 117 -15.57 28.97 -16.95
C ASP A 117 -15.39 30.33 -17.66
N THR A 118 -14.20 30.61 -18.22
CA THR A 118 -13.88 31.89 -18.89
C THR A 118 -13.95 31.79 -20.42
N PHE A 119 -13.50 30.67 -20.99
CA PHE A 119 -13.38 30.48 -22.43
C PHE A 119 -14.42 29.48 -22.95
N ALA A 120 -15.18 29.85 -23.99
CA ALA A 120 -16.01 28.92 -24.75
C ALA A 120 -15.16 27.95 -25.59
N PHE A 121 -13.97 28.39 -26.02
CA PHE A 121 -13.01 27.57 -26.75
C PHE A 121 -11.58 28.06 -26.52
N ILE A 122 -10.69 27.21 -26.03
CA ILE A 122 -9.25 27.52 -25.88
C ILE A 122 -8.50 27.04 -27.13
N ALA A 123 -7.92 27.99 -27.89
CA ALA A 123 -7.16 27.70 -29.10
C ALA A 123 -5.73 27.22 -28.80
N GLY A 124 -5.19 27.58 -27.63
CA GLY A 124 -3.89 27.12 -27.18
C GLY A 124 -3.42 27.80 -25.90
N TYR A 125 -2.17 27.51 -25.53
CA TYR A 125 -1.47 28.11 -24.39
C TYR A 125 -0.23 28.84 -24.87
N THR A 126 0.01 30.02 -24.32
CA THR A 126 1.26 30.78 -24.53
C THR A 126 2.45 30.06 -23.88
N GLU A 127 3.68 30.46 -24.22
CA GLU A 127 4.90 29.92 -23.58
C GLU A 127 4.90 30.09 -22.05
N GLY A 128 4.19 31.10 -21.54
CA GLY A 128 3.96 31.33 -20.11
C GLY A 128 2.81 30.54 -19.49
N GLY A 129 2.14 29.67 -20.25
CA GLY A 129 1.03 28.85 -19.77
C GLY A 129 -0.32 29.57 -19.63
N ALA A 130 -0.42 30.83 -20.07
CA ALA A 130 -1.71 31.53 -20.11
C ALA A 130 -2.53 31.03 -21.32
N PRO A 131 -3.79 30.59 -21.13
CA PRO A 131 -4.67 30.19 -22.24
C PRO A 131 -5.08 31.41 -23.08
N PHE A 132 -5.24 31.20 -24.37
CA PHE A 132 -5.90 32.15 -25.26
C PHE A 132 -6.90 31.43 -26.16
N GLY A 133 -8.00 32.10 -26.47
CA GLY A 133 -9.15 31.46 -27.10
C GLY A 133 -10.32 32.43 -27.26
N ILE A 134 -11.50 31.89 -27.54
CA ILE A 134 -12.76 32.62 -27.64
C ILE A 134 -13.47 32.52 -26.28
N THR A 135 -13.82 33.66 -25.71
CA THR A 135 -14.62 33.76 -24.48
C THR A 135 -16.11 33.50 -24.74
N TYR A 136 -16.88 33.17 -23.70
CA TYR A 136 -18.34 33.03 -23.85
C TYR A 136 -18.98 34.35 -24.32
N GLU A 137 -18.48 35.49 -23.85
CA GLU A 137 -18.95 36.83 -24.24
C GLU A 137 -18.71 37.08 -25.73
N GLU A 138 -17.49 36.83 -26.22
CA GLU A 138 -17.16 36.97 -27.65
C GLU A 138 -17.98 36.01 -28.52
N MET A 139 -18.21 34.78 -28.06
CA MET A 139 -19.05 33.81 -28.78
C MET A 139 -20.50 34.29 -28.89
N ASP A 140 -21.05 34.88 -27.83
CA ASP A 140 -22.39 35.45 -27.82
C ASP A 140 -22.50 36.67 -28.74
N GLU A 141 -21.47 37.50 -28.85
CA GLU A 141 -21.41 38.61 -29.80
C GLU A 141 -21.38 38.13 -31.25
N ILE A 142 -20.58 37.10 -31.56
CA ILE A 142 -20.54 36.48 -32.89
C ILE A 142 -21.92 35.93 -33.26
N ASN A 143 -22.57 35.19 -32.36
CA ASN A 143 -23.89 34.61 -32.57
C ASN A 143 -25.00 35.67 -32.79
N LYS A 144 -24.86 36.86 -32.20
CA LYS A 144 -25.79 37.99 -32.39
C LYS A 144 -25.57 38.70 -33.72
N ASN A 145 -24.33 38.76 -34.21
CA ASN A 145 -23.98 39.42 -35.46
C ASN A 145 -24.25 38.55 -36.70
N GLU A 146 -24.42 37.24 -36.52
CA GLU A 146 -24.79 36.30 -37.60
C GLU A 146 -26.31 36.14 -37.80
N ASN A 147 -27.15 36.78 -36.97
CA ASN A 147 -28.62 36.83 -37.11
C ASN A 147 -29.11 38.22 -37.55
#